data_AF-A0A962C7D3-F1
#
_entry.id   AF-A0A962C7D3-F1
#
_cell.length_a   1.000
_cell.length_b   1.000
_cell.length_c   1.000
_cell.angle_alpha   90.00
_cell.angle_beta   90.00
_cell.angle_gamma   90.00
#
_symmetry.space_group_name_H-M   'P 1'
#
loop_
_entity.id
_entity.type
_entity.pdbx_description
1 polymer ?
#
loop_
_entity_poly.entity_id
_entity_poly.type
_entity_poly.pdbx_seq_one_letter_code
_entity_poly.pdbx_strand_id
1 'polypeptide(L)'
;MGIIRFSTLLIGVSMLFACGGGSNTGSDLGSNPGTPAGNGDSGCAGSCANASSFLTVEDIQKIIAQAVNEAQAQGMPATITVIDRVGNVLAAYRMTGAPRTQRVDSGRGVVGGLEGLSIPSELTAIAKAITSVYFSSEGNAFASRTAGQLAQEHFAPGDITAPSGPLFGVQFSQLPCSDISRRFNGVGPDAGPHRSPIGIAADPGGLPLYKAGVPVGAIGVSADDTYGVDTNSGDIDRNFDEIIAVAGTFGFAAPQDRRADRISAGGLTLRYADIDFNGLASDPAGAPAFSTLGASSGEVFEIPGFFSGTIARGLAFGQVESG
;
A
#
# COMPACT_ATOMS: atom_id res chain seq x y z
N MET A 1 -9.96 32.96 71.52
CA MET A 1 -9.55 31.60 71.12
C MET A 1 -10.35 31.22 69.89
N GLY A 2 -9.70 31.09 68.74
CA GLY A 2 -10.37 30.82 67.45
C GLY A 2 -9.41 31.10 66.30
N ILE A 3 -8.70 30.05 65.89
CA ILE A 3 -7.54 30.05 65.00
C ILE A 3 -7.96 30.17 63.52
N ILE A 4 -7.17 30.94 62.78
CA ILE A 4 -7.17 31.17 61.32
C ILE A 4 -7.01 29.87 60.54
N ARG A 5 -7.77 29.69 59.43
CA ARG A 5 -7.31 28.93 58.25
C ARG A 5 -7.79 29.59 56.96
N PHE A 6 -6.86 30.28 56.29
CA PHE A 6 -6.93 30.67 54.88
C PHE A 6 -6.79 29.40 54.03
N SER A 7 -7.80 29.07 53.23
CA SER A 7 -7.71 28.03 52.20
C SER A 7 -7.62 28.69 50.83
N THR A 8 -6.40 28.81 50.34
CA THR A 8 -6.04 29.23 48.98
C THR A 8 -6.43 28.12 48.00
N LEU A 9 -7.38 28.37 47.10
CA LEU A 9 -7.74 27.47 46.00
C LEU A 9 -6.86 27.80 44.80
N LEU A 10 -5.76 27.08 44.61
CA LEU A 10 -4.99 27.08 43.36
C LEU A 10 -5.73 26.21 42.33
N ILE A 11 -6.28 26.82 41.29
CA ILE A 11 -6.73 26.12 40.08
C ILE A 11 -5.51 26.00 39.16
N GLY A 12 -4.91 24.80 39.15
CA GLY A 12 -3.85 24.44 38.21
C GLY A 12 -4.44 24.18 36.82
N VAL A 13 -4.14 25.05 35.86
CA VAL A 13 -4.41 24.80 34.44
C VAL A 13 -3.33 23.86 33.91
N SER A 14 -3.66 22.57 33.83
CA SER A 14 -2.81 21.56 33.20
C SER A 14 -2.91 21.72 31.67
N MET A 15 -1.99 22.45 31.07
CA MET A 15 -1.80 22.41 29.61
C MET A 15 -1.20 21.06 29.24
N LEU A 16 -1.99 20.20 28.61
CA LEU A 16 -1.51 19.02 27.90
C LEU A 16 -0.84 19.48 26.59
N PHE A 17 0.43 19.88 26.68
CA PHE A 17 1.35 19.84 25.54
C PHE A 17 2.29 18.65 25.75
N ALA A 18 1.94 17.53 25.15
CA ALA A 18 2.78 16.34 24.96
C ALA A 18 2.29 15.68 23.66
N CYS A 19 3.06 15.32 22.64
CA CYS A 19 4.47 15.47 22.28
C CYS A 19 4.43 15.77 20.76
N GLY A 20 5.18 16.74 20.22
CA GLY A 20 6.59 16.54 19.91
C GLY A 20 6.75 15.53 18.76
N GLY A 21 6.49 15.95 17.53
CA GLY A 21 6.70 15.15 16.33
C GLY A 21 8.17 14.72 16.22
N GLY A 22 8.39 13.41 16.20
CA GLY A 22 9.71 12.82 16.04
C GLY A 22 10.16 12.92 14.58
N SER A 23 11.39 13.36 14.36
CA SER A 23 12.02 13.34 13.04
C SER A 23 12.04 11.92 12.46
N ASN A 24 11.57 11.78 11.22
CA ASN A 24 11.50 10.54 10.44
C ASN A 24 12.86 10.05 9.90
N THR A 25 13.98 10.34 10.58
CA THR A 25 15.33 9.95 10.15
C THR A 25 15.94 9.00 11.18
N GLY A 26 15.46 7.75 11.16
CA GLY A 26 15.85 6.71 12.10
C GLY A 26 16.80 5.63 11.55
N SER A 27 17.55 5.88 10.47
CA SER A 27 18.69 5.03 10.09
C SER A 27 19.64 5.72 9.09
N ASP A 28 20.95 5.66 9.37
CA ASP A 28 22.02 6.19 8.48
C ASP A 28 22.46 5.18 7.40
N LEU A 29 21.77 4.04 7.30
CA LEU A 29 22.02 3.00 6.29
C LEU A 29 20.69 2.62 5.63
N GLY A 30 20.62 2.72 4.29
CA GLY A 30 19.42 2.39 3.51
C GLY A 30 18.23 3.33 3.73
N SER A 31 18.46 4.56 4.17
CA SER A 31 17.38 5.53 4.36
C SER A 31 16.73 5.88 3.02
N ASN A 32 15.40 5.68 2.93
CA ASN A 32 14.59 6.35 1.93
C ASN A 32 15.00 7.82 1.95
N PRO A 33 15.56 8.39 0.85
CA PRO A 33 15.82 9.81 0.81
C PRO A 33 14.46 10.41 1.09
N GLY A 34 14.34 11.10 2.23
CA GLY A 34 13.16 11.90 2.51
C GLY A 34 12.82 12.60 1.20
N THR A 35 11.56 12.51 0.81
CA THR A 35 11.02 13.06 -0.43
C THR A 35 11.74 14.36 -0.86
N PRO A 36 11.99 14.58 -2.16
CA PRO A 36 12.80 15.68 -2.68
C PRO A 36 12.61 17.00 -1.93
N ALA A 37 13.69 17.78 -1.74
CA ALA A 37 13.66 19.05 -1.01
C ALA A 37 12.45 19.91 -1.44
N GLY A 38 11.50 20.09 -0.51
CA GLY A 38 10.16 20.63 -0.77
C GLY A 38 9.01 19.72 -0.32
N ASN A 39 9.27 18.43 -0.07
CA ASN A 39 8.24 17.46 0.31
C ASN A 39 8.50 16.72 1.64
N GLY A 40 9.49 17.10 2.47
CA GLY A 40 9.68 16.48 3.79
C GLY A 40 8.37 16.45 4.58
N ASP A 41 8.20 15.49 5.51
CA ASP A 41 7.01 15.34 6.36
C ASP A 41 6.48 16.72 6.73
N SER A 42 5.42 17.16 6.04
CA SER A 42 5.18 18.59 5.83
C SER A 42 4.54 19.24 7.07
N GLY A 43 4.68 18.59 8.23
CA GLY A 43 3.82 18.75 9.38
C GLY A 43 2.39 18.29 9.05
N CYS A 44 2.22 17.41 8.07
CA CYS A 44 0.89 17.05 7.59
C CYS A 44 0.10 16.32 8.68
N ALA A 45 -0.92 16.97 9.26
CA ALA A 45 -1.70 16.44 10.38
C ALA A 45 -3.13 16.00 9.99
N GLY A 46 -3.39 15.73 8.70
CA GLY A 46 -4.67 15.16 8.24
C GLY A 46 -5.57 16.04 7.37
N SER A 47 -5.05 17.10 6.73
CA SER A 47 -5.76 17.83 5.66
C SER A 47 -4.79 18.57 4.72
N CYS A 48 -3.89 17.83 4.07
CA CYS A 48 -2.74 18.41 3.37
C CYS A 48 -2.79 18.19 1.85
N ALA A 49 -3.67 17.30 1.38
CA ALA A 49 -3.94 17.11 -0.03
C ALA A 49 -4.32 18.44 -0.71
N ASN A 50 -3.73 18.67 -1.87
CA ASN A 50 -3.97 19.85 -2.69
C ASN A 50 -3.85 19.48 -4.18
N ALA A 51 -3.97 20.47 -5.08
CA ALA A 51 -3.93 20.25 -6.52
C ALA A 51 -2.62 19.62 -7.05
N SER A 52 -1.53 19.61 -6.27
CA SER A 52 -0.25 18.96 -6.61
C SER A 52 -0.08 17.56 -6.00
N SER A 53 -1.04 17.11 -5.19
CA SER A 53 -1.00 15.81 -4.51
C SER A 53 -1.42 14.66 -5.43
N PHE A 54 -0.61 14.39 -6.45
CA PHE A 54 -0.82 13.29 -7.40
C PHE A 54 0.52 12.72 -7.90
N LEU A 55 0.45 11.54 -8.52
CA LEU A 55 1.57 10.90 -9.20
C LEU A 55 1.73 11.42 -10.63
N THR A 56 2.91 11.96 -10.95
CA THR A 56 3.28 12.33 -12.33
C THR A 56 3.65 11.08 -13.14
N VAL A 57 3.75 11.22 -14.47
CA VAL A 57 4.21 10.11 -15.33
C VAL A 57 5.63 9.70 -14.95
N GLU A 58 6.49 10.68 -14.65
CA GLU A 58 7.87 10.46 -14.21
C GLU A 58 7.92 9.74 -12.86
N ASP A 59 7.05 10.09 -11.91
CA ASP A 59 6.93 9.38 -10.64
C ASP A 59 6.58 7.89 -10.88
N ILE A 60 5.57 7.63 -11.71
CA ILE A 60 5.09 6.27 -12.02
C ILE A 60 6.18 5.44 -12.71
N GLN A 61 6.87 6.03 -13.68
CA GLN A 61 7.99 5.39 -14.37
C GLN A 61 9.12 5.02 -13.40
N LYS A 62 9.44 5.91 -12.44
CA LYS A 62 10.43 5.66 -11.41
C LYS A 62 10.02 4.50 -10.50
N ILE A 63 8.77 4.49 -10.01
CA ILE A 63 8.20 3.42 -9.19
C ILE A 63 8.34 2.06 -9.89
N ILE A 64 7.97 1.99 -11.17
CA ILE A 64 8.08 0.75 -11.95
C ILE A 64 9.54 0.35 -12.11
N ALA A 65 10.43 1.28 -12.45
CA ALA A 65 11.83 0.96 -12.68
C ALA A 65 12.53 0.43 -11.42
N GLN A 66 12.20 0.96 -10.25
CA GLN A 66 12.70 0.47 -8.96
C GLN A 66 12.21 -0.94 -8.65
N ALA A 67 10.91 -1.20 -8.85
CA ALA A 67 10.35 -2.53 -8.68
C ALA A 67 10.96 -3.54 -9.67
N VAL A 68 11.12 -3.17 -10.95
CA VAL A 68 11.76 -4.02 -11.97
C VAL A 68 13.21 -4.34 -11.61
N ASN A 69 13.97 -3.35 -11.14
CA ASN A 69 15.36 -3.54 -10.72
C ASN A 69 15.48 -4.56 -9.59
N GLU A 70 14.61 -4.46 -8.58
CA GLU A 70 14.58 -5.42 -7.47
C GLU A 70 14.13 -6.80 -7.93
N ALA A 71 13.08 -6.88 -8.73
CA ALA A 71 12.59 -8.14 -9.29
C ALA A 71 13.67 -8.87 -10.11
N GLN A 72 14.48 -8.13 -10.88
CA GLN A 72 15.63 -8.69 -11.60
C GLN A 72 16.72 -9.18 -10.65
N ALA A 73 17.06 -8.41 -9.61
CA ALA A 73 18.05 -8.81 -8.62
C ALA A 73 17.62 -10.05 -7.81
N GLN A 74 16.32 -10.21 -7.57
CA GLN A 74 15.74 -11.39 -6.93
C GLN A 74 15.61 -12.59 -7.87
N GLY A 75 15.74 -12.41 -9.18
CA GLY A 75 15.45 -13.45 -10.17
C GLY A 75 13.97 -13.82 -10.24
N MET A 76 13.08 -12.91 -9.84
CA MET A 76 11.63 -13.11 -9.71
C MET A 76 10.88 -12.08 -10.57
N PRO A 77 10.66 -12.35 -11.87
CA PRO A 77 9.93 -11.43 -12.74
C PRO A 77 8.47 -11.27 -12.28
N ALA A 78 7.96 -10.03 -12.33
CA ALA A 78 6.66 -9.68 -11.76
C ALA A 78 5.74 -8.92 -12.73
N THR A 79 4.45 -8.95 -12.41
CA THR A 79 3.45 -7.99 -12.89
C THR A 79 3.29 -6.87 -11.87
N ILE A 80 3.47 -5.63 -12.30
CA ILE A 80 3.51 -4.44 -11.44
C ILE A 80 2.41 -3.50 -11.90
N THR A 81 1.61 -3.00 -10.96
CA THR A 81 0.55 -2.02 -11.21
C THR A 81 0.71 -0.82 -10.29
N VAL A 82 0.43 0.36 -10.82
CA VAL A 82 0.44 1.62 -10.05
C VAL A 82 -0.91 2.29 -10.23
N ILE A 83 -1.53 2.69 -9.13
CA ILE A 83 -2.85 3.31 -9.11
C ILE A 83 -2.85 4.66 -8.40
N ASP A 84 -3.82 5.52 -8.69
CA ASP A 84 -4.03 6.77 -7.93
C ASP A 84 -4.93 6.59 -6.70
N ARG A 85 -5.16 7.70 -5.98
CA ARG A 85 -5.94 7.72 -4.74
C ARG A 85 -7.42 7.32 -4.90
N VAL A 86 -7.98 7.44 -6.10
CA VAL A 86 -9.37 7.05 -6.41
C VAL A 86 -9.48 5.73 -7.16
N GLY A 87 -8.37 4.99 -7.30
CA GLY A 87 -8.33 3.65 -7.84
C GLY A 87 -8.20 3.56 -9.35
N ASN A 88 -7.87 4.65 -10.05
CA ASN A 88 -7.51 4.55 -11.47
C ASN A 88 -6.21 3.77 -11.61
N VAL A 89 -6.16 2.79 -12.51
CA VAL A 89 -4.88 2.16 -12.89
C VAL A 89 -4.14 3.11 -13.82
N LEU A 90 -2.99 3.61 -13.35
CA LEU A 90 -2.18 4.60 -14.06
C LEU A 90 -1.11 3.94 -14.93
N ALA A 91 -0.67 2.75 -14.53
CA ALA A 91 0.26 1.92 -15.28
C ALA A 91 0.11 0.46 -14.90
N ALA A 92 0.34 -0.41 -15.87
CA ALA A 92 0.55 -1.84 -15.68
C ALA A 92 1.75 -2.27 -16.51
N TYR A 93 2.76 -2.83 -15.85
CA TYR A 93 3.99 -3.30 -16.46
C TYR A 93 4.17 -4.78 -16.16
N ARG A 94 4.43 -5.57 -17.19
CA ARG A 94 4.64 -7.02 -17.05
C ARG A 94 6.05 -7.36 -17.49
N MET A 95 6.83 -7.87 -16.55
CA MET A 95 8.19 -8.31 -16.84
C MET A 95 8.18 -9.54 -17.75
N THR A 96 9.21 -9.67 -18.57
CA THR A 96 9.43 -10.87 -19.37
C THR A 96 9.67 -12.06 -18.45
N GLY A 97 8.86 -13.11 -18.60
CA GLY A 97 8.89 -14.30 -17.75
C GLY A 97 8.06 -14.20 -16.47
N ALA A 98 7.33 -13.11 -16.23
CA ALA A 98 6.44 -13.01 -15.07
C ALA A 98 5.32 -14.05 -15.13
N PRO A 99 4.92 -14.65 -13.99
CA PRO A 99 3.75 -15.50 -13.92
C PRO A 99 2.52 -14.79 -14.47
N ARG A 100 1.71 -15.53 -15.24
CA ARG A 100 0.48 -15.00 -15.84
C ARG A 100 -0.71 -15.09 -14.91
N THR A 101 -0.62 -15.95 -13.90
CA THR A 101 -1.70 -16.19 -12.95
C THR A 101 -1.13 -16.45 -11.57
N GLN A 102 -1.90 -16.09 -10.54
CA GLN A 102 -1.73 -16.58 -9.18
C GLN A 102 -2.89 -17.50 -8.83
N ARG A 103 -2.59 -18.62 -8.17
CA ARG A 103 -3.58 -19.55 -7.62
C ARG A 103 -4.04 -19.01 -6.27
N VAL A 104 -5.36 -18.88 -6.09
CA VAL A 104 -5.93 -18.51 -4.80
C VAL A 104 -5.74 -19.67 -3.83
N ASP A 105 -5.08 -19.40 -2.71
CA ASP A 105 -4.86 -20.38 -1.65
C ASP A 105 -4.97 -19.71 -0.28
N SER A 106 -5.98 -20.11 0.49
CA SER A 106 -6.19 -19.63 1.86
C SER A 106 -5.30 -20.33 2.89
N GLY A 107 -4.66 -21.45 2.53
CA GLY A 107 -3.98 -22.35 3.45
C GLY A 107 -4.92 -23.13 4.37
N ARG A 108 -6.25 -23.06 4.16
CA ARG A 108 -7.27 -23.64 5.06
C ARG A 108 -8.05 -24.82 4.48
N GLY A 109 -7.77 -25.21 3.24
CA GLY A 109 -8.47 -26.34 2.59
C GLY A 109 -9.98 -26.08 2.38
N VAL A 110 -10.36 -24.82 2.19
CA VAL A 110 -11.76 -24.43 1.92
C VAL A 110 -12.21 -25.00 0.56
N VAL A 111 -13.50 -25.32 0.42
CA VAL A 111 -14.07 -25.80 -0.85
C VAL A 111 -15.14 -24.81 -1.33
N GLY A 112 -14.94 -24.26 -2.52
CA GLY A 112 -15.86 -23.32 -3.17
C GLY A 112 -15.32 -21.88 -3.24
N GLY A 113 -16.12 -20.97 -3.79
CA GLY A 113 -15.69 -19.59 -4.01
C GLY A 113 -14.54 -19.48 -5.02
N LEU A 114 -13.54 -18.66 -4.70
CA LEU A 114 -12.32 -18.50 -5.51
C LEU A 114 -11.21 -19.51 -5.16
N GLU A 115 -11.36 -20.28 -4.08
CA GLU A 115 -10.30 -21.15 -3.57
C GLU A 115 -9.84 -22.18 -4.63
N GLY A 116 -8.53 -22.26 -4.84
CA GLY A 116 -7.90 -23.14 -5.82
C GLY A 116 -7.99 -22.69 -7.27
N LEU A 117 -8.68 -21.57 -7.57
CA LEU A 117 -8.73 -21.01 -8.92
C LEU A 117 -7.47 -20.21 -9.24
N SER A 118 -7.03 -20.29 -10.49
CA SER A 118 -5.97 -19.42 -11.03
C SER A 118 -6.58 -18.14 -11.60
N ILE A 119 -6.18 -17.00 -11.07
CA ILE A 119 -6.63 -15.66 -11.46
C ILE A 119 -5.49 -14.94 -12.17
N PRO A 120 -5.75 -14.14 -13.23
CA PRO A 120 -4.70 -13.38 -13.90
C PRO A 120 -3.93 -12.47 -12.93
N SER A 121 -2.59 -12.47 -13.03
CA SER A 121 -1.71 -11.75 -12.08
C SER A 121 -1.91 -10.23 -12.11
N GLU A 122 -2.38 -9.68 -13.22
CA GLU A 122 -2.73 -8.27 -13.31
C GLU A 122 -3.93 -7.89 -12.43
N LEU A 123 -4.88 -8.81 -12.23
CA LEU A 123 -6.07 -8.54 -11.41
C LEU A 123 -5.74 -8.63 -9.92
N THR A 124 -4.86 -9.56 -9.54
CA THR A 124 -4.37 -9.68 -8.17
C THR A 124 -3.48 -8.50 -7.80
N ALA A 125 -2.59 -8.06 -8.69
CA ALA A 125 -1.79 -6.85 -8.50
C ALA A 125 -2.68 -5.60 -8.29
N ILE A 126 -3.72 -5.40 -9.11
CA ILE A 126 -4.68 -4.29 -8.92
C ILE A 126 -5.39 -4.40 -7.56
N ALA A 127 -5.85 -5.59 -7.17
CA ALA A 127 -6.56 -5.79 -5.91
C ALA A 127 -5.67 -5.47 -4.70
N LYS A 128 -4.39 -5.86 -4.74
CA LYS A 128 -3.37 -5.52 -3.74
C LYS A 128 -3.17 -4.01 -3.64
N ALA A 129 -3.01 -3.32 -4.77
CA ALA A 129 -2.86 -1.87 -4.80
C ALA A 129 -4.11 -1.14 -4.26
N ILE A 130 -5.32 -1.56 -4.68
CA ILE A 130 -6.58 -0.95 -4.25
C ILE A 130 -6.77 -1.09 -2.74
N THR A 131 -6.36 -2.23 -2.19
CA THR A 131 -6.41 -2.46 -0.74
C THR A 131 -5.60 -1.44 0.01
N SER A 132 -4.34 -1.26 -0.35
CA SER A 132 -3.45 -0.36 0.36
C SER A 132 -3.85 1.10 0.18
N VAL A 133 -4.32 1.51 -1.01
CA VAL A 133 -4.71 2.90 -1.25
C VAL A 133 -5.99 3.29 -0.51
N TYR A 134 -7.00 2.40 -0.44
CA TYR A 134 -8.27 2.70 0.22
C TYR A 134 -8.21 2.57 1.74
N PHE A 135 -7.29 1.76 2.26
CA PHE A 135 -7.10 1.61 3.70
C PHE A 135 -6.12 2.66 4.25
N SER A 136 -5.44 3.38 3.38
CA SER A 136 -4.52 4.45 3.73
C SER A 136 -5.16 5.83 3.73
N SER A 137 -4.69 6.68 4.63
CA SER A 137 -5.15 8.05 4.84
C SER A 137 -3.96 8.94 5.20
N GLU A 138 -4.21 10.23 5.37
CA GLU A 138 -3.17 11.12 5.90
C GLU A 138 -2.85 10.84 7.38
N GLY A 139 -3.64 10.03 8.11
CA GLY A 139 -3.37 9.67 9.50
C GLY A 139 -2.65 8.33 9.67
N ASN A 140 -3.03 7.33 8.86
CA ASN A 140 -2.53 5.95 8.97
C ASN A 140 -2.29 5.36 7.58
N ALA A 141 -1.23 4.57 7.45
CA ALA A 141 -0.83 3.85 6.26
C ALA A 141 -0.94 2.34 6.48
N PHE A 142 -1.80 1.70 5.71
CA PHE A 142 -2.06 0.26 5.77
C PHE A 142 -1.71 -0.38 4.42
N ALA A 143 -1.00 -1.50 4.49
CA ALA A 143 -0.63 -2.33 3.35
C ALA A 143 -1.65 -3.46 3.15
N SER A 144 -1.55 -4.20 2.04
CA SER A 144 -2.37 -5.41 1.85
C SER A 144 -2.07 -6.49 2.91
N ARG A 145 -0.82 -6.57 3.42
CA ARG A 145 -0.47 -7.39 4.58
C ARG A 145 -1.23 -6.97 5.83
N THR A 146 -1.33 -5.67 6.09
CA THR A 146 -2.12 -5.13 7.21
C THR A 146 -3.58 -5.57 7.09
N ALA A 147 -4.16 -5.43 5.90
CA ALA A 147 -5.53 -5.87 5.63
C ALA A 147 -5.69 -7.37 5.85
N GLY A 148 -4.71 -8.18 5.43
CA GLY A 148 -4.68 -9.63 5.67
C GLY A 148 -4.77 -9.99 7.16
N GLN A 149 -3.97 -9.33 8.01
CA GLN A 149 -4.04 -9.52 9.46
C GLN A 149 -5.40 -9.08 10.05
N LEU A 150 -5.92 -7.94 9.62
CA LEU A 150 -7.19 -7.40 10.13
C LEU A 150 -8.42 -8.19 9.66
N ALA A 151 -8.29 -8.92 8.56
CA ALA A 151 -9.35 -9.75 7.97
C ALA A 151 -9.32 -11.22 8.44
N GLN A 152 -8.50 -11.55 9.45
CA GLN A 152 -8.41 -12.90 10.01
C GLN A 152 -9.65 -13.29 10.82
N GLU A 153 -9.99 -14.57 10.80
CA GLU A 153 -11.07 -15.16 11.62
C GLU A 153 -10.74 -15.15 13.12
N HIS A 154 -9.43 -15.16 13.43
CA HIS A 154 -8.87 -15.01 14.76
C HIS A 154 -7.76 -13.97 14.69
N PHE A 155 -7.94 -12.85 15.38
CA PHE A 155 -7.03 -11.71 15.25
C PHE A 155 -5.65 -11.97 15.86
N ALA A 156 -5.58 -12.74 16.94
CA ALA A 156 -4.32 -13.14 17.56
C ALA A 156 -3.79 -14.44 16.92
N PRO A 157 -2.58 -14.44 16.34
CA PRO A 157 -2.00 -15.64 15.74
C PRO A 157 -1.89 -16.78 16.76
N GLY A 158 -2.33 -17.99 16.37
CA GLY A 158 -2.25 -19.20 17.19
C GLY A 158 -3.30 -19.32 18.30
N ASP A 159 -4.15 -18.32 18.53
CA ASP A 159 -5.25 -18.39 19.49
C ASP A 159 -6.60 -18.54 18.78
N ILE A 160 -7.08 -19.77 18.68
CA ILE A 160 -8.39 -20.11 18.07
C ILE A 160 -9.60 -19.60 18.87
N THR A 161 -9.38 -19.07 20.08
CA THR A 161 -10.44 -18.48 20.90
C THR A 161 -10.46 -16.96 20.80
N ALA A 162 -9.45 -16.36 20.14
CA ALA A 162 -9.41 -14.94 19.91
C ALA A 162 -10.61 -14.48 19.05
N PRO A 163 -11.16 -13.29 19.32
CA PRO A 163 -12.17 -12.70 18.46
C PRO A 163 -11.62 -12.49 17.05
N SER A 164 -12.51 -12.44 16.08
CA SER A 164 -12.14 -12.13 14.70
C SER A 164 -11.55 -10.73 14.57
N GLY A 165 -10.71 -10.58 13.54
CA GLY A 165 -10.16 -9.28 13.19
C GLY A 165 -11.29 -8.30 12.83
N PRO A 166 -11.06 -6.99 13.07
CA PRO A 166 -12.10 -5.97 12.90
C PRO A 166 -12.58 -5.82 11.45
N LEU A 167 -11.85 -6.38 10.47
CA LEU A 167 -12.19 -6.37 9.06
C LEU A 167 -12.49 -7.76 8.50
N PHE A 168 -12.87 -8.72 9.36
CA PHE A 168 -13.29 -10.04 8.90
C PHE A 168 -14.44 -9.93 7.89
N GLY A 169 -14.24 -10.46 6.68
CA GLY A 169 -15.19 -10.36 5.55
C GLY A 169 -15.06 -9.10 4.67
N VAL A 170 -14.13 -8.17 4.96
CA VAL A 170 -13.92 -6.97 4.13
C VAL A 170 -13.49 -7.28 2.70
N GLN A 171 -12.96 -8.48 2.47
CA GLN A 171 -12.52 -8.98 1.16
C GLN A 171 -13.62 -8.90 0.10
N PHE A 172 -14.90 -8.99 0.50
CA PHE A 172 -16.06 -8.85 -0.40
C PHE A 172 -16.47 -7.40 -0.67
N SER A 173 -15.75 -6.42 -0.11
CA SER A 173 -15.94 -5.01 -0.42
C SER A 173 -15.31 -4.65 -1.76
N GLN A 174 -15.78 -3.58 -2.40
CA GLN A 174 -15.25 -3.08 -3.68
C GLN A 174 -15.32 -4.07 -4.85
N LEU A 175 -16.19 -5.10 -4.76
CA LEU A 175 -16.42 -6.04 -5.85
C LEU A 175 -16.97 -5.34 -7.11
N PRO A 176 -16.77 -5.92 -8.31
CA PRO A 176 -17.18 -5.30 -9.57
C PRO A 176 -18.68 -5.01 -9.73
N CYS A 177 -19.52 -5.62 -8.89
CA CYS A 177 -20.97 -5.43 -8.83
C CYS A 177 -21.42 -4.32 -7.87
N SER A 178 -20.49 -3.58 -7.24
CA SER A 178 -20.83 -2.42 -6.42
C SER A 178 -21.56 -1.35 -7.23
N ASP A 179 -22.56 -0.72 -6.61
CA ASP A 179 -23.35 0.39 -7.12
C ASP A 179 -22.70 1.76 -6.91
N ILE A 180 -21.71 1.85 -6.03
CA ILE A 180 -20.98 3.08 -5.68
C ILE A 180 -19.66 3.17 -6.47
N SER A 181 -19.02 2.04 -6.78
CA SER A 181 -17.74 2.01 -7.47
C SER A 181 -17.90 2.13 -8.99
N ARG A 182 -17.14 3.05 -9.58
CA ARG A 182 -17.12 3.33 -11.01
C ARG A 182 -16.31 2.29 -11.77
N ARG A 183 -16.58 2.23 -13.07
CA ARG A 183 -15.88 1.37 -14.04
C ARG A 183 -14.94 2.24 -14.86
N PHE A 184 -13.81 1.68 -15.26
CA PHE A 184 -12.94 2.31 -16.25
C PHE A 184 -13.71 2.68 -17.51
N ASN A 185 -13.54 3.92 -17.97
CA ASN A 185 -14.25 4.48 -19.11
C ASN A 185 -13.62 4.13 -20.48
N GLY A 186 -12.46 3.44 -20.49
CA GLY A 186 -11.77 3.04 -21.72
C GLY A 186 -10.79 4.08 -22.28
N VAL A 187 -10.69 5.27 -21.67
CA VAL A 187 -9.86 6.38 -22.16
C VAL A 187 -8.65 6.61 -21.26
N GLY A 188 -8.89 6.85 -19.96
CA GLY A 188 -7.85 7.20 -19.01
C GLY A 188 -8.42 7.49 -17.62
N PRO A 189 -7.61 8.02 -16.69
CA PRO A 189 -8.03 8.30 -15.34
C PRO A 189 -9.24 9.25 -15.28
N ASP A 190 -10.24 8.90 -14.48
CA ASP A 190 -11.41 9.72 -14.22
C ASP A 190 -11.85 9.67 -12.75
N ALA A 191 -12.83 10.50 -12.39
CA ALA A 191 -13.35 10.59 -11.04
C ALA A 191 -13.82 9.21 -10.53
N GLY A 192 -13.46 8.86 -9.30
CA GLY A 192 -13.74 7.55 -8.70
C GLY A 192 -14.88 7.58 -7.67
N PRO A 193 -14.89 6.65 -6.69
CA PRO A 193 -13.93 5.56 -6.50
C PRO A 193 -14.07 4.49 -7.57
N HIS A 194 -12.97 3.87 -7.98
CA HIS A 194 -12.97 2.72 -8.90
C HIS A 194 -13.02 1.39 -8.17
N ARG A 195 -13.66 0.41 -8.81
CA ARG A 195 -13.81 -0.96 -8.27
C ARG A 195 -12.50 -1.74 -8.28
N SER A 196 -12.42 -2.73 -7.41
CA SER A 196 -11.42 -3.80 -7.53
C SER A 196 -11.90 -4.91 -8.48
N PRO A 197 -10.99 -5.57 -9.24
CA PRO A 197 -11.35 -6.74 -10.03
C PRO A 197 -11.89 -7.91 -9.20
N ILE A 198 -11.31 -8.14 -8.02
CA ILE A 198 -11.58 -9.33 -7.19
C ILE A 198 -11.79 -8.98 -5.71
N GLY A 199 -12.11 -7.72 -5.42
CA GLY A 199 -12.32 -7.22 -4.06
C GLY A 199 -11.02 -6.81 -3.37
N ILE A 200 -11.05 -6.74 -2.04
CA ILE A 200 -9.89 -6.36 -1.23
C ILE A 200 -8.98 -7.57 -1.01
N ALA A 201 -7.68 -7.38 -1.21
CA ALA A 201 -6.64 -8.39 -1.09
C ALA A 201 -6.17 -8.53 0.36
N ALA A 202 -6.04 -9.79 0.80
CA ALA A 202 -5.39 -10.15 2.05
C ALA A 202 -3.92 -10.56 1.85
N ASP A 203 -3.49 -10.59 0.59
CA ASP A 203 -2.19 -11.08 0.15
C ASP A 203 -1.14 -9.94 0.10
N PRO A 204 0.05 -10.09 0.70
CA PRO A 204 1.13 -9.10 0.64
C PRO A 204 1.51 -8.71 -0.80
N GLY A 205 2.08 -7.52 -0.97
CA GLY A 205 2.46 -6.97 -2.29
C GLY A 205 1.72 -5.70 -2.70
N GLY A 206 0.81 -5.20 -1.87
CA GLY A 206 0.15 -3.90 -2.04
C GLY A 206 0.65 -2.88 -1.03
N LEU A 207 1.27 -1.79 -1.48
CA LEU A 207 1.80 -0.74 -0.61
C LEU A 207 1.35 0.65 -1.04
N PRO A 208 0.98 1.52 -0.08
CA PRO A 208 0.54 2.87 -0.39
C PRO A 208 1.72 3.78 -0.75
N LEU A 209 1.47 4.74 -1.62
CA LEU A 209 2.44 5.74 -2.08
C LEU A 209 2.07 7.12 -1.54
N TYR A 210 3.06 7.83 -0.99
CA TYR A 210 2.90 9.12 -0.34
C TYR A 210 3.81 10.18 -0.96
N LYS A 211 3.31 11.42 -1.01
CA LYS A 211 4.10 12.63 -1.28
C LYS A 211 3.81 13.64 -0.17
N ALA A 212 4.86 14.09 0.53
CA ALA A 212 4.73 15.05 1.63
C ALA A 212 3.74 14.66 2.73
N GLY A 213 3.62 13.36 3.03
CA GLY A 213 2.68 12.83 4.01
C GLY A 213 1.23 12.68 3.50
N VAL A 214 0.96 12.98 2.24
CA VAL A 214 -0.34 12.77 1.59
C VAL A 214 -0.33 11.47 0.79
N PRO A 215 -1.30 10.56 0.96
CA PRO A 215 -1.43 9.38 0.10
C PRO A 215 -1.85 9.81 -1.31
N VAL A 216 -1.05 9.47 -2.31
CA VAL A 216 -1.24 9.84 -3.72
C VAL A 216 -1.55 8.65 -4.63
N GLY A 217 -1.43 7.43 -4.11
CA GLY A 217 -1.65 6.22 -4.88
C GLY A 217 -1.19 4.96 -4.15
N ALA A 218 -1.02 3.88 -4.89
CA ALA A 218 -0.43 2.65 -4.41
C ALA A 218 0.29 1.88 -5.53
N ILE A 219 1.23 1.04 -5.13
CA ILE A 219 1.80 -0.02 -5.97
C ILE A 219 1.17 -1.37 -5.57
N GLY A 220 0.94 -2.22 -6.55
CA GLY A 220 0.55 -3.61 -6.37
C GLY A 220 1.40 -4.52 -7.25
N VAL A 221 1.91 -5.61 -6.68
CA VAL A 221 2.83 -6.52 -7.34
C VAL A 221 2.33 -7.96 -7.24
N SER A 222 2.55 -8.71 -8.32
CA SER A 222 2.33 -10.15 -8.42
C SER A 222 3.52 -10.82 -9.10
N ALA A 223 4.35 -11.50 -8.33
CA ALA A 223 5.63 -12.09 -8.72
C ALA A 223 5.71 -13.60 -8.41
N ASP A 224 5.02 -14.06 -7.37
CA ASP A 224 4.88 -15.48 -7.06
C ASP A 224 3.63 -16.10 -7.72
N ASP A 225 3.36 -17.36 -7.39
CA ASP A 225 2.26 -18.16 -7.96
C ASP A 225 1.03 -18.24 -7.05
N THR A 226 1.04 -17.58 -5.89
CA THR A 226 0.04 -17.79 -4.84
C THR A 226 -0.61 -16.47 -4.44
N TYR A 227 -1.93 -16.38 -4.60
CA TYR A 227 -2.72 -15.28 -4.08
C TYR A 227 -3.34 -15.71 -2.75
N GLY A 228 -2.65 -15.45 -1.65
CA GLY A 228 -2.98 -16.06 -0.36
C GLY A 228 -2.81 -15.11 0.81
N VAL A 229 -3.55 -15.35 1.88
CA VAL A 229 -3.36 -14.58 3.12
C VAL A 229 -2.17 -15.15 3.89
N ASP A 230 -1.37 -14.27 4.48
CA ASP A 230 -0.42 -14.66 5.51
C ASP A 230 -1.19 -15.18 6.74
N THR A 231 -1.09 -16.49 6.98
CA THR A 231 -1.77 -17.19 8.08
C THR A 231 -0.99 -17.16 9.38
N ASN A 232 0.27 -16.72 9.37
CA ASN A 232 1.13 -16.67 10.53
C ASN A 232 1.65 -15.25 10.77
N SER A 233 0.86 -14.42 11.46
CA SER A 233 1.29 -13.03 11.69
C SER A 233 2.46 -12.86 12.68
N GLY A 234 3.12 -13.94 13.12
CA GLY A 234 4.19 -13.94 14.13
C GLY A 234 5.60 -14.22 13.61
N ASP A 235 5.77 -14.65 12.35
CA ASP A 235 7.08 -14.82 11.71
C ASP A 235 7.41 -13.67 10.76
N ILE A 236 8.54 -13.72 10.06
CA ILE A 236 8.91 -12.76 9.01
C ILE A 236 8.99 -13.55 7.72
N ASP A 237 8.16 -13.19 6.75
CA ASP A 237 8.07 -13.90 5.48
C ASP A 237 8.96 -13.30 4.41
N ARG A 238 9.45 -14.17 3.53
CA ARG A 238 10.11 -13.74 2.30
C ARG A 238 9.12 -13.80 1.14
N ASN A 239 8.13 -12.91 1.16
CA ASN A 239 7.13 -12.77 0.09
C ASN A 239 7.68 -11.86 -1.02
N PHE A 240 7.86 -12.39 -2.24
CA PHE A 240 8.47 -11.64 -3.33
C PHE A 240 7.60 -10.51 -3.87
N ASP A 241 6.28 -10.65 -3.79
CA ASP A 241 5.35 -9.60 -4.18
C ASP A 241 5.56 -8.36 -3.28
N GLU A 242 5.69 -8.59 -1.97
CA GLU A 242 5.98 -7.53 -1.00
C GLU A 242 7.39 -6.94 -1.17
N ILE A 243 8.42 -7.77 -1.33
CA ILE A 243 9.81 -7.30 -1.51
C ILE A 243 9.93 -6.34 -2.70
N ILE A 244 9.35 -6.74 -3.84
CA ILE A 244 9.38 -5.94 -5.06
C ILE A 244 8.52 -4.68 -4.91
N ALA A 245 7.38 -4.78 -4.22
CA ALA A 245 6.56 -3.62 -3.91
C ALA A 245 7.29 -2.61 -3.02
N VAL A 246 8.02 -3.07 -1.99
CA VAL A 246 8.83 -2.22 -1.10
C VAL A 246 9.83 -1.42 -1.93
N ALA A 247 10.59 -2.06 -2.83
CA ALA A 247 11.51 -1.36 -3.71
C ALA A 247 10.84 -0.26 -4.54
N GLY A 248 9.66 -0.53 -5.11
CA GLY A 248 8.88 0.45 -5.87
C GLY A 248 8.40 1.65 -5.05
N THR A 249 8.31 1.54 -3.72
CA THR A 249 7.93 2.67 -2.84
C THR A 249 9.08 3.63 -2.55
N PHE A 250 10.31 3.37 -3.01
CA PHE A 250 11.45 4.21 -2.65
C PHE A 250 11.34 5.64 -3.20
N GLY A 251 11.31 6.64 -2.31
CA GLY A 251 11.00 8.04 -2.60
C GLY A 251 9.52 8.40 -2.45
N PHE A 252 8.65 7.41 -2.24
CA PHE A 252 7.20 7.52 -2.09
C PHE A 252 6.67 6.73 -0.89
N ALA A 253 7.54 6.27 0.02
CA ALA A 253 7.14 5.42 1.12
C ALA A 253 6.26 6.18 2.12
N ALA A 254 5.35 5.46 2.77
CA ALA A 254 4.58 6.00 3.89
C ALA A 254 5.52 6.54 5.00
N PRO A 255 5.19 7.70 5.62
CA PRO A 255 5.87 8.21 6.80
C PRO A 255 5.90 7.15 7.91
N GLN A 256 7.06 6.95 8.56
CA GLN A 256 7.26 5.84 9.50
C GLN A 256 6.29 5.91 10.68
N ASP A 257 5.99 7.09 11.18
CA ASP A 257 5.07 7.37 12.29
C ASP A 257 3.60 7.04 11.98
N ARG A 258 3.25 6.84 10.70
CA ARG A 258 1.87 6.53 10.26
C ARG A 258 1.70 5.09 9.82
N ARG A 259 2.78 4.32 9.71
CA ARG A 259 2.69 2.93 9.25
C ARG A 259 2.00 2.04 10.26
N ALA A 260 1.38 0.98 9.76
CA ALA A 260 0.69 -0.02 10.57
C ALA A 260 1.56 -0.58 11.71
N ASP A 261 2.86 -0.78 11.48
CA ASP A 261 3.83 -1.29 12.47
C ASP A 261 4.12 -0.32 13.63
N ARG A 262 3.51 0.87 13.64
CA ARG A 262 3.47 1.80 14.78
C ARG A 262 2.13 1.83 15.50
N ILE A 263 1.16 1.05 15.04
CA ILE A 263 -0.21 1.04 15.56
C ILE A 263 -0.45 -0.27 16.29
N SER A 264 -0.93 -0.18 17.53
CA SER A 264 -1.36 -1.34 18.31
C SER A 264 -2.88 -1.42 18.36
N ALA A 265 -3.42 -2.59 18.06
CA ALA A 265 -4.83 -2.93 18.18
C ALA A 265 -4.96 -4.23 18.97
N GLY A 266 -5.86 -4.30 19.95
CA GLY A 266 -6.06 -5.52 20.73
C GLY A 266 -4.81 -6.05 21.45
N GLY A 267 -3.83 -5.19 21.76
CA GLY A 267 -2.57 -5.57 22.38
C GLY A 267 -1.51 -6.12 21.42
N LEU A 268 -1.79 -6.17 20.10
CA LEU A 268 -0.87 -6.60 19.05
C LEU A 268 -0.47 -5.42 18.18
N THR A 269 0.76 -5.41 17.70
CA THR A 269 1.21 -4.46 16.68
C THR A 269 0.71 -4.93 15.30
N LEU A 270 0.17 -4.01 14.51
CA LEU A 270 -0.24 -4.34 13.15
C LEU A 270 0.99 -4.51 12.24
N ARG A 271 0.90 -5.38 11.24
CA ARG A 271 1.97 -5.60 10.26
C ARG A 271 1.84 -4.60 9.11
N TYR A 272 2.96 -4.11 8.60
CA TYR A 272 2.99 -3.25 7.41
C TYR A 272 3.70 -3.93 6.25
N ALA A 273 4.98 -4.24 6.40
CA ALA A 273 5.79 -5.06 5.51
C ALA A 273 6.84 -5.80 6.35
N ASP A 274 7.30 -6.94 5.86
CA ASP A 274 8.28 -7.78 6.57
C ASP A 274 9.73 -7.45 6.22
N ILE A 275 9.90 -6.51 5.29
CA ILE A 275 11.17 -6.09 4.78
C ILE A 275 11.22 -4.57 4.65
N ASP A 276 12.36 -4.01 5.02
CA ASP A 276 12.71 -2.61 4.79
C ASP A 276 13.70 -2.48 3.62
N PHE A 277 13.98 -1.25 3.20
CA PHE A 277 14.90 -0.97 2.08
C PHE A 277 16.30 -1.58 2.23
N ASN A 278 16.78 -1.80 3.46
CA ASN A 278 18.06 -2.43 3.73
C ASN A 278 18.09 -3.95 3.46
N GLY A 279 16.93 -4.59 3.38
CA GLY A 279 16.79 -6.03 3.10
C GLY A 279 16.70 -6.34 1.61
N LEU A 280 16.55 -5.31 0.76
CA LEU A 280 16.44 -5.46 -0.68
C LEU A 280 17.73 -6.02 -1.30
N ALA A 281 17.60 -6.78 -2.38
CA ALA A 281 18.73 -7.33 -3.11
C ALA A 281 19.45 -6.28 -3.98
N SER A 282 18.75 -5.19 -4.33
CA SER A 282 19.27 -4.07 -5.08
C SER A 282 19.11 -2.75 -4.33
N ASP A 283 19.97 -1.77 -4.64
CA ASP A 283 19.77 -0.39 -4.17
C ASP A 283 18.70 0.31 -5.03
N PRO A 284 17.52 0.64 -4.48
CA PRO A 284 16.46 1.31 -5.23
C PRO A 284 16.79 2.76 -5.62
N ALA A 285 17.82 3.37 -5.03
CA ALA A 285 18.33 4.68 -5.48
C ALA A 285 19.10 4.55 -6.80
N GLY A 286 19.74 3.41 -7.03
CA GLY A 286 20.53 3.09 -8.22
C GLY A 286 19.73 2.44 -9.35
N ALA A 287 18.39 2.36 -9.24
CA ALA A 287 17.56 1.74 -10.26
C ALA A 287 17.75 2.42 -11.62
N PRO A 288 17.89 1.65 -12.73
CA PRO A 288 17.98 2.21 -14.07
C PRO A 288 16.77 3.07 -14.43
N ALA A 289 16.93 4.02 -15.35
CA ALA A 289 15.81 4.80 -15.82
C ALA A 289 14.80 3.92 -16.57
N PHE A 290 13.50 4.19 -16.42
CA PHE A 290 12.43 3.46 -17.10
C PHE A 290 12.64 3.37 -18.62
N SER A 291 13.14 4.44 -19.24
CA SER A 291 13.44 4.48 -20.68
C SER A 291 14.52 3.48 -21.14
N THR A 292 15.29 2.91 -20.22
CA THR A 292 16.29 1.87 -20.52
C THR A 292 15.73 0.45 -20.44
N LEU A 293 14.51 0.29 -19.92
CA LEU A 293 13.80 -0.98 -19.89
C LEU A 293 13.34 -1.32 -21.32
N GLY A 294 14.11 -2.15 -22.00
CA GLY A 294 13.75 -2.68 -23.32
C GLY A 294 12.80 -3.87 -23.23
N ALA A 295 12.39 -4.38 -24.40
CA ALA A 295 11.50 -5.54 -24.52
C ALA A 295 11.99 -6.81 -23.81
N SER A 296 13.31 -6.94 -23.56
CA SER A 296 13.86 -8.04 -22.77
C SER A 296 13.49 -7.95 -21.28
N SER A 297 13.22 -6.75 -20.77
CA SER A 297 12.82 -6.54 -19.38
C SER A 297 11.32 -6.72 -19.18
N GLY A 298 10.52 -6.37 -20.18
CA GLY A 298 9.05 -6.43 -20.12
C GLY A 298 8.40 -5.37 -21.00
N GLU A 299 7.11 -5.15 -20.75
CA GLU A 299 6.29 -4.20 -21.51
C GLU A 299 5.21 -3.55 -20.63
N VAL A 300 4.81 -2.33 -20.99
CA VAL A 300 3.53 -1.77 -20.56
C VAL A 300 2.44 -2.44 -21.39
N PHE A 301 1.37 -2.90 -20.74
CA PHE A 301 0.29 -3.62 -21.42
C PHE A 301 -1.07 -3.09 -20.98
N GLU A 302 -2.07 -3.23 -21.85
CA GLU A 302 -3.45 -2.91 -21.53
C GLU A 302 -4.08 -3.95 -20.60
N ILE A 303 -4.96 -3.51 -19.71
CA ILE A 303 -5.79 -4.39 -18.89
C ILE A 303 -7.23 -4.08 -19.24
N PRO A 304 -7.92 -4.95 -20.02
CA PRO A 304 -9.29 -4.72 -20.42
C PRO A 304 -10.20 -4.38 -19.23
N GLY A 305 -10.84 -3.22 -19.30
CA GLY A 305 -11.75 -2.74 -18.25
C GLY A 305 -11.09 -2.09 -17.02
N PHE A 306 -9.76 -1.89 -17.04
CA PHE A 306 -9.02 -1.20 -15.97
C PHE A 306 -7.96 -0.21 -16.47
N PHE A 307 -7.29 -0.48 -17.60
CA PHE A 307 -6.17 0.33 -18.09
C PHE A 307 -6.04 0.26 -19.61
N SER A 308 -5.82 1.41 -20.26
CA SER A 308 -5.72 1.53 -21.74
C SER A 308 -4.34 1.20 -22.31
N GLY A 309 -3.37 0.80 -21.47
CA GLY A 309 -2.01 0.48 -21.93
C GLY A 309 -1.10 1.70 -22.12
N THR A 310 -1.56 2.91 -21.79
CA THR A 310 -0.76 4.14 -21.86
C THR A 310 -0.60 4.74 -20.47
N ILE A 311 0.66 4.91 -20.01
CA ILE A 311 0.93 5.50 -18.70
C ILE A 311 0.37 6.93 -18.64
N ALA A 312 -0.42 7.23 -17.62
CA ALA A 312 -1.05 8.53 -17.41
C ALA A 312 -0.78 9.04 -16.00
N ARG A 313 -0.77 10.37 -15.81
CA ARG A 313 -0.71 10.97 -14.47
C ARG A 313 -1.94 10.58 -13.65
N GLY A 314 -1.78 10.56 -12.33
CA GLY A 314 -2.91 10.41 -11.41
C GLY A 314 -3.75 11.68 -11.26
N LEU A 315 -4.90 11.53 -10.61
CA LEU A 315 -5.78 12.62 -10.22
C LEU A 315 -5.47 13.09 -8.79
N ALA A 316 -5.48 14.40 -8.57
CA ALA A 316 -5.34 14.96 -7.23
C ALA A 316 -6.64 14.74 -6.44
N PHE A 317 -6.55 14.04 -5.31
CA PHE A 317 -7.70 13.70 -4.48
C PHE A 317 -8.35 14.96 -3.87
N GLY A 318 -9.68 14.99 -3.82
CA GLY A 318 -10.45 16.13 -3.31
C GLY A 318 -10.50 17.34 -4.26
N GLN A 319 -10.05 17.18 -5.50
CA GLN A 319 -10.19 18.15 -6.58
C GLN A 319 -11.30 17.71 -7.54
N VAL A 320 -11.85 18.65 -8.31
CA VAL A 320 -12.98 18.39 -9.23
C VAL A 320 -12.73 17.22 -10.19
N GLU A 321 -11.49 17.02 -10.64
CA GLU A 321 -11.14 15.91 -11.54
C GLU A 321 -11.33 14.53 -10.88
N SER A 322 -11.13 14.41 -9.57
CA SER A 322 -11.22 13.14 -8.84
C SER A 322 -12.62 12.80 -8.31
N GLY A 323 -13.57 13.73 -8.40
CA GLY A 323 -14.98 13.54 -8.01
C GLY A 323 -15.35 14.32 -6.77
#